data_AF-A0A9W8MAA7-F1
#
_entry.id   AF-A0A9W8MAA7-F1
#
_cell.length_a   1.000
_cell.length_b   1.000
_cell.length_c   1.000
_cell.angle_alpha   90.00
_cell.angle_beta   90.00
_cell.angle_gamma   90.00
#
_symmetry.space_group_name_H-M   'P 1'
#
loop_
_entity.id
_entity.type
_entity.pdbx_description
1 polymer ?
#
loop_
_entity_poly.entity_id
_entity_poly.type
_entity_poly.pdbx_seq_one_letter_code
_entity_poly.pdbx_strand_id
1 'polypeptide(L)'
;MATFLPLWVVSAKSIQAATYFPRVRLSRPVFRFKFRDWWHALRVLLSPRLVGQRIEDRWLDSMPLVGTNPFDYRDVYRTRATFDECDYNVHLSNSSYSKVLDIARCETVTRLFPLFFRCGAGMALGASHFHFIREIPAFGKFEIRTSIGSWDQKWIYLVSKFVSQSQRSKPSRVPPRQATQRSNGTRSSHSDSDSDSGYGSSTSSTPDISSPPSPQASPSFFYESDGSLVHTVVVTQLCFKAGRITIPPSVVLSSNGYCQPILSKGPSVLPYHLPSASSSPRSSPSPTDYPRHWPQVKRIASPLHGGSLKKLFTFYSGEWRNVPEREQWWESALGGYVEVRRSAALAQLGRLKEGLESARCLT
;
A
#
# COMPACT_ATOMS: atom_id res chain seq x y z
N MET A 1 -38.28 19.36 4.52
CA MET A 1 -37.86 20.09 5.72
C MET A 1 -36.54 19.50 6.21
N ALA A 2 -35.48 20.31 6.21
CA ALA A 2 -34.11 19.88 6.42
C ALA A 2 -33.72 20.00 7.89
N THR A 3 -33.38 18.88 8.53
CA THR A 3 -32.62 18.89 9.79
C THR A 3 -31.14 18.96 9.46
N PHE A 4 -30.64 20.18 9.25
CA PHE A 4 -29.23 20.49 9.37
C PHE A 4 -28.87 20.44 10.86
N LEU A 5 -28.34 19.32 11.33
CA LEU A 5 -27.55 19.36 12.56
C LEU A 5 -26.22 20.04 12.24
N PRO A 6 -25.87 21.16 12.89
CA PRO A 6 -24.62 21.84 12.63
C PRO A 6 -23.44 20.98 13.10
N LEU A 7 -22.45 20.83 12.21
CA LEU A 7 -21.12 20.21 12.41
C LEU A 7 -20.36 20.64 13.68
N TRP A 8 -20.85 21.67 14.38
CA TRP A 8 -20.29 22.20 15.62
C TRP A 8 -20.63 21.37 16.86
N VAL A 9 -21.80 20.71 16.94
CA VAL A 9 -22.18 19.96 18.17
C VAL A 9 -21.38 18.65 18.32
N VAL A 10 -20.95 18.05 17.21
CA VAL A 10 -20.02 16.90 17.23
C VAL A 10 -18.59 17.35 17.55
N SER A 11 -18.24 18.60 17.21
CA SER A 11 -16.91 19.17 17.48
C SER A 11 -16.76 19.68 18.91
N ALA A 12 -17.81 20.21 19.55
CA ALA A 12 -17.73 20.79 20.90
C ALA A 12 -17.48 19.76 22.01
N LYS A 13 -17.95 18.51 21.86
CA LYS A 13 -17.61 17.41 22.79
C LYS A 13 -16.17 16.90 22.63
N SER A 14 -15.46 17.33 21.58
CA SER A 14 -14.05 16.94 21.33
C SER A 14 -13.03 17.99 21.78
N ILE A 15 -13.46 19.14 22.34
CA ILE A 15 -12.56 20.26 22.66
C ILE A 15 -12.04 20.24 24.11
N GLN A 16 -12.53 19.36 24.99
CA GLN A 16 -11.90 19.09 26.30
C GLN A 16 -10.58 18.27 26.19
N ALA A 17 -9.99 18.21 24.99
CA ALA A 17 -8.96 17.26 24.61
C ALA A 17 -7.58 17.89 24.37
N ALA A 18 -7.15 18.84 25.21
CA ALA A 18 -5.81 19.41 25.14
C ALA A 18 -4.69 18.39 25.48
N THR A 19 -5.04 17.18 25.96
CA THR A 19 -4.14 16.04 26.18
C THR A 19 -3.93 15.12 24.95
N TYR A 20 -4.45 15.48 23.76
CA TYR A 20 -4.68 14.53 22.65
C TYR A 20 -3.95 14.86 21.33
N PHE A 21 -2.72 15.38 21.40
CA PHE A 21 -1.90 15.62 20.19
C PHE A 21 -1.80 14.39 19.22
N PRO A 22 -1.69 13.13 19.70
CA PRO A 22 -1.67 11.95 18.83
C PRO A 22 -2.97 11.70 18.05
N ARG A 23 -4.14 12.09 18.60
CA ARG A 23 -5.44 11.91 17.91
C ARG A 23 -5.64 12.89 16.76
N VAL A 24 -4.99 14.04 16.80
CA VAL A 24 -5.04 15.05 15.71
C VAL A 24 -4.34 14.52 14.45
N ARG A 25 -3.20 13.83 14.59
CA ARG A 25 -2.49 13.26 13.43
C ARG A 25 -3.28 12.13 12.74
N LEU A 26 -3.93 11.27 13.51
CA LEU A 26 -4.74 10.18 12.98
C LEU A 26 -5.96 10.65 12.19
N SER A 27 -6.60 11.71 12.67
CA SER A 27 -7.81 12.24 12.05
C SER A 27 -7.54 13.16 10.85
N ARG A 28 -6.29 13.63 10.67
CA ARG A 28 -5.90 14.55 9.58
C ARG A 28 -6.28 14.07 8.18
N PRO A 29 -5.97 12.83 7.75
CA PRO A 29 -6.37 12.36 6.41
C PRO A 29 -7.88 12.38 6.22
N VAL A 30 -8.64 11.96 7.25
CA VAL A 30 -10.10 11.99 7.25
C VAL A 30 -10.64 13.41 7.14
N PHE A 31 -10.13 14.33 7.97
CA PHE A 31 -10.54 15.74 7.93
C PHE A 31 -10.22 16.38 6.59
N ARG A 32 -9.03 16.15 6.02
CA ARG A 32 -8.67 16.67 4.70
C ARG A 32 -9.60 16.14 3.61
N PHE A 33 -9.92 14.85 3.64
CA PHE A 33 -10.87 14.25 2.71
C PHE A 33 -12.27 14.85 2.87
N LYS A 34 -12.80 14.90 4.10
CA LYS A 34 -14.14 15.44 4.40
C LYS A 34 -14.26 16.92 4.07
N PHE A 35 -13.23 17.71 4.35
CA PHE A 35 -13.20 19.13 4.00
C PHE A 35 -13.21 19.33 2.48
N ARG A 36 -12.41 18.56 1.73
CA ARG A 36 -12.40 18.58 0.26
C ARG A 36 -13.78 18.21 -0.31
N ASP A 37 -14.39 17.16 0.22
CA ASP A 37 -15.72 16.70 -0.20
C ASP A 37 -16.82 17.71 0.14
N TRP A 38 -16.79 18.27 1.35
CA TRP A 38 -17.71 19.34 1.77
C TRP A 38 -17.59 20.59 0.89
N TRP A 39 -16.36 21.02 0.59
CA TRP A 39 -16.12 22.15 -0.29
C TRP A 39 -16.62 21.91 -1.71
N HIS A 40 -16.43 20.70 -2.24
CA HIS A 40 -16.99 20.29 -3.54
C HIS A 40 -18.53 20.27 -3.51
N ALA A 41 -19.13 19.68 -2.48
CA ALA A 41 -20.58 19.66 -2.30
C ALA A 41 -21.16 21.08 -2.19
N LEU A 42 -20.49 21.99 -1.50
CA LEU A 42 -20.88 23.41 -1.41
C LEU A 42 -20.84 24.08 -2.79
N ARG A 43 -19.78 23.85 -3.59
CA ARG A 43 -19.71 24.36 -4.98
C ARG A 43 -20.85 23.85 -5.85
N VAL A 44 -21.19 22.57 -5.73
CA VAL A 44 -22.31 21.97 -6.46
C VAL A 44 -23.65 22.55 -6.00
N LEU A 45 -23.84 22.74 -4.69
CA LEU A 45 -25.05 23.30 -4.10
C LEU A 45 -25.29 24.75 -4.52
N LEU A 46 -24.24 25.57 -4.59
CA LEU A 46 -24.31 26.97 -4.99
C LEU A 46 -24.47 27.15 -6.51
N SER A 47 -24.28 26.10 -7.30
CA SER A 47 -24.39 26.15 -8.76
C SER A 47 -25.84 25.88 -9.23
N PRO A 48 -26.27 26.43 -10.38
CA PRO A 48 -27.54 26.04 -11.00
C PRO A 48 -27.58 24.53 -11.25
N ARG A 49 -28.77 23.91 -11.15
CA ARG A 49 -28.93 22.43 -11.14
C ARG A 49 -28.13 21.70 -12.23
N LEU A 50 -28.27 22.08 -13.50
CA LEU A 50 -27.56 21.45 -14.62
C LEU A 50 -26.03 21.67 -14.55
N VAL A 51 -25.59 22.84 -14.07
CA VAL A 51 -24.17 23.15 -13.88
C VAL A 51 -23.60 22.28 -12.74
N GLY A 52 -24.31 22.18 -11.62
CA GLY A 52 -23.94 21.30 -10.51
C GLY A 52 -23.83 19.82 -10.94
N GLN A 53 -24.78 19.33 -11.75
CA GLN A 53 -24.71 17.97 -12.31
C GLN A 53 -23.47 17.76 -13.20
N ARG A 54 -23.12 18.73 -14.04
CA ARG A 54 -21.90 18.69 -14.87
C ARG A 54 -20.62 18.77 -14.03
N ILE A 55 -20.62 19.53 -12.93
CA ILE A 55 -19.49 19.61 -11.99
C ILE A 55 -19.27 18.25 -11.33
N GLU A 56 -20.32 17.57 -10.89
CA GLU A 56 -20.21 16.21 -10.34
C GLU A 56 -19.72 15.19 -11.38
N ASP A 57 -20.25 15.25 -12.62
CA ASP A 57 -19.80 14.35 -13.68
C ASP A 57 -18.31 14.55 -14.02
N ARG A 58 -17.87 15.82 -14.11
CA ARG A 58 -16.46 16.18 -14.31
C ARG A 58 -15.59 15.76 -13.12
N TRP A 59 -16.13 15.80 -11.90
CA TRP A 59 -15.39 15.33 -10.73
C TRP A 59 -15.08 13.84 -10.83
N LEU A 60 -16.06 13.02 -11.27
CA LEU A 60 -15.83 11.60 -11.51
C LEU A 60 -14.71 11.39 -12.53
N ASP A 61 -14.74 12.14 -13.64
CA ASP A 61 -13.73 12.05 -14.70
C ASP A 61 -12.34 12.54 -14.29
N SER A 62 -12.26 13.47 -13.33
CA SER A 62 -10.99 14.01 -12.82
C SER A 62 -10.40 13.19 -11.67
N MET A 63 -11.04 12.08 -11.30
CA MET A 63 -10.45 11.15 -10.32
C MET A 63 -9.14 10.57 -10.90
N PRO A 64 -8.02 10.67 -10.16
CA PRO A 64 -6.70 10.51 -10.75
C PRO A 64 -6.33 9.07 -11.14
N LEU A 65 -7.11 8.08 -10.70
CA LEU A 65 -6.82 6.65 -10.89
C LEU A 65 -7.78 5.98 -11.88
N VAL A 66 -8.65 6.75 -12.55
CA VAL A 66 -9.55 6.23 -13.58
C VAL A 66 -8.75 5.77 -14.79
N GLY A 67 -8.95 4.51 -15.21
CA GLY A 67 -8.21 3.90 -16.32
C GLY A 67 -6.86 3.31 -15.94
N THR A 68 -6.55 3.22 -14.65
CA THR A 68 -5.26 2.70 -14.17
C THR A 68 -5.38 1.25 -13.70
N ASN A 69 -4.27 0.51 -13.78
CA ASN A 69 -4.19 -0.84 -13.23
C ASN A 69 -4.14 -0.77 -11.68
N PRO A 70 -4.94 -1.57 -10.96
CA PRO A 70 -4.95 -1.54 -9.49
C PRO A 70 -3.59 -1.86 -8.84
N PHE A 71 -2.71 -2.60 -9.53
CA PHE A 71 -1.41 -3.00 -8.99
C PHE A 71 -0.26 -2.02 -9.29
N ASP A 72 -0.50 -1.00 -10.13
CA ASP A 72 0.53 -0.04 -10.51
C ASP A 72 0.60 1.14 -9.54
N TYR A 73 -0.51 1.45 -8.86
CA TYR A 73 -0.54 2.52 -7.87
C TYR A 73 0.20 2.16 -6.58
N ARG A 74 1.06 3.07 -6.14
CA ARG A 74 1.75 3.00 -4.85
C ARG A 74 1.66 4.34 -4.14
N ASP A 75 1.17 4.33 -2.91
CA ASP A 75 1.09 5.52 -2.06
C ASP A 75 2.33 5.59 -1.15
N VAL A 76 2.89 6.79 -0.97
CA VAL A 76 4.08 7.01 -0.14
C VAL A 76 3.77 8.01 0.97
N TYR A 77 3.71 7.52 2.20
CA TYR A 77 3.56 8.34 3.39
C TYR A 77 4.93 8.61 4.02
N ARG A 78 5.32 9.88 4.18
CA ARG A 78 6.63 10.26 4.71
C ARG A 78 6.51 10.81 6.11
N THR A 79 7.32 10.29 7.02
CA THR A 79 7.35 10.77 8.40
C THR A 79 8.74 10.56 9.02
N ARG A 80 8.86 10.85 10.32
CA ARG A 80 10.04 10.55 11.14
C ARG A 80 9.60 9.97 12.47
N ALA A 81 10.45 9.13 13.04
CA ALA A 81 10.24 8.62 14.39
C ALA A 81 10.34 9.79 15.38
N THR A 82 9.22 10.18 15.99
CA THR A 82 9.23 11.23 17.02
C THR A 82 9.56 10.65 18.37
N PHE A 83 9.97 11.52 19.31
CA PHE A 83 10.37 11.09 20.65
C PHE A 83 9.24 10.31 21.38
N ASP A 84 7.97 10.71 21.19
CA ASP A 84 6.80 10.02 21.75
C ASP A 84 6.52 8.64 21.14
N GLU A 85 7.16 8.31 20.01
CA GLU A 85 6.99 7.07 19.30
C GLU A 85 8.13 6.08 19.57
N CYS A 86 9.22 6.55 20.18
CA CYS A 86 10.39 5.75 20.50
C CYS A 86 10.24 5.07 21.87
N ASP A 87 10.82 3.88 22.01
CA ASP A 87 10.87 3.16 23.29
C ASP A 87 12.19 3.42 24.05
N TYR A 88 12.38 2.73 25.17
CA TYR A 88 13.59 2.80 26.00
C TYR A 88 14.86 2.37 25.25
N ASN A 89 14.74 1.60 24.16
CA ASN A 89 15.88 1.16 23.36
C ASN A 89 16.27 2.20 22.30
N VAL A 90 15.66 3.38 22.28
CA VAL A 90 15.98 4.48 21.35
C VAL A 90 15.67 4.13 19.88
N HIS A 91 14.67 3.27 19.68
CA HIS A 91 14.14 2.92 18.36
C HIS A 91 12.62 3.11 18.34
N LEU A 92 12.05 3.14 17.13
CA LEU A 92 10.59 3.20 16.97
C LEU A 92 9.95 1.99 17.68
N SER A 93 9.09 2.26 18.66
CA SER A 93 8.45 1.19 19.43
C SER A 93 7.61 0.28 18.54
N ASN A 94 7.58 -1.02 18.83
CA ASN A 94 6.73 -1.99 18.12
C ASN A 94 5.26 -1.56 18.04
N SER A 95 4.74 -0.90 19.07
CA SER A 95 3.36 -0.38 19.08
C SER A 95 3.18 0.87 18.20
N SER A 96 4.24 1.65 18.00
CA SER A 96 4.21 2.84 17.15
C SER A 96 4.11 2.49 15.67
N TYR A 97 4.63 1.33 15.23
CA TYR A 97 4.47 0.88 13.85
C TYR A 97 3.01 0.78 13.44
N SER A 98 2.14 0.21 14.29
CA SER A 98 0.71 0.09 13.99
C SER A 98 0.00 1.44 14.01
N LYS A 99 0.32 2.29 14.99
CA LYS A 99 -0.18 3.68 15.07
C LYS A 99 0.12 4.46 13.79
N VAL A 100 1.37 4.46 13.33
CA VAL A 100 1.77 5.22 12.13
C VAL A 100 1.21 4.58 10.86
N LEU A 101 1.16 3.25 10.80
CA LEU A 101 0.53 2.52 9.69
C LEU A 101 -0.94 2.93 9.52
N ASP A 102 -1.69 3.11 10.60
CA ASP A 102 -3.11 3.50 10.52
C ASP A 102 -3.29 4.87 9.88
N ILE A 103 -2.39 5.81 10.16
CA ILE A 103 -2.38 7.14 9.54
C ILE A 103 -2.10 7.02 8.04
N ALA A 104 -1.01 6.33 7.68
CA ALA A 104 -0.61 6.12 6.30
C ALA A 104 -1.69 5.40 5.51
N ARG A 105 -2.25 4.33 6.07
CA ARG A 105 -3.32 3.54 5.46
C ARG A 105 -4.59 4.35 5.26
N CYS A 106 -4.98 5.19 6.23
CA CYS A 106 -6.14 6.07 6.07
C CYS A 106 -5.94 7.05 4.90
N GLU A 107 -4.74 7.58 4.74
CA GLU A 107 -4.37 8.44 3.61
C GLU A 107 -4.41 7.65 2.29
N THR A 108 -3.85 6.45 2.26
CA THR A 108 -3.86 5.58 1.08
C THR A 108 -5.26 5.19 0.64
N VAL A 109 -6.13 4.72 1.55
CA VAL A 109 -7.48 4.26 1.16
C VAL A 109 -8.36 5.41 0.66
N THR A 110 -8.24 6.62 1.24
CA THR A 110 -9.00 7.80 0.78
C THR A 110 -8.55 8.30 -0.60
N ARG A 111 -7.31 8.01 -1.00
CA ARG A 111 -6.80 8.24 -2.36
C ARG A 111 -7.18 7.15 -3.35
N LEU A 112 -7.12 5.88 -2.91
CA LEU A 112 -7.47 4.72 -3.73
C LEU A 112 -8.97 4.65 -4.06
N PHE A 113 -9.82 4.98 -3.08
CA PHE A 113 -11.28 4.76 -3.15
C PHE A 113 -12.12 6.01 -2.86
N PRO A 114 -11.85 7.16 -3.53
CA PRO A 114 -12.53 8.41 -3.21
C PRO A 114 -14.05 8.33 -3.42
N LEU A 115 -14.52 7.66 -4.48
CA LEU A 115 -15.95 7.55 -4.77
C LEU A 115 -16.67 6.67 -3.74
N PHE A 116 -16.01 5.59 -3.30
CA PHE A 116 -16.52 4.70 -2.25
C PHE A 116 -16.76 5.45 -0.93
N PHE A 117 -15.80 6.25 -0.47
CA PHE A 117 -15.96 7.01 0.78
C PHE A 117 -16.94 8.18 0.65
N ARG A 118 -17.08 8.80 -0.53
CA ARG A 118 -18.07 9.86 -0.77
C ARG A 118 -19.51 9.34 -0.68
N CYS A 119 -19.79 8.12 -1.13
CA CYS A 119 -21.14 7.56 -1.04
C CYS A 119 -21.56 7.14 0.38
N GLY A 120 -20.66 7.24 1.37
CA GLY A 120 -20.95 6.91 2.77
C GLY A 120 -20.67 5.46 3.14
N ALA A 121 -20.08 4.67 2.24
CA ALA A 121 -19.61 3.33 2.56
C ALA A 121 -18.28 3.39 3.37
N GLY A 122 -17.97 2.30 4.08
CA GLY A 122 -16.85 2.22 5.01
C GLY A 122 -15.97 1.00 4.79
N MET A 123 -14.74 1.03 5.29
CA MET A 123 -13.84 -0.11 5.29
C MET A 123 -13.63 -0.60 6.71
N ALA A 124 -13.65 -1.92 6.92
CA ALA A 124 -13.37 -2.56 8.19
C ALA A 124 -12.02 -3.28 8.13
N LEU A 125 -11.21 -3.12 9.17
CA LEU A 125 -9.97 -3.88 9.36
C LEU A 125 -10.28 -5.27 9.90
N GLY A 126 -9.80 -6.30 9.19
CA GLY A 126 -9.87 -7.68 9.65
C GLY A 126 -8.61 -8.11 10.39
N ALA A 127 -7.43 -7.84 9.82
CA ALA A 127 -6.15 -8.21 10.40
C ALA A 127 -5.00 -7.35 9.85
N SER A 128 -3.93 -7.22 10.61
CA SER A 128 -2.65 -6.65 10.19
C SER A 128 -1.52 -7.55 10.65
N HIS A 129 -0.70 -8.03 9.72
CA HIS A 129 0.40 -8.95 10.00
C HIS A 129 1.73 -8.24 9.81
N PHE A 130 2.50 -8.11 10.89
CA PHE A 130 3.79 -7.40 10.89
C PHE A 130 4.94 -8.40 10.83
N HIS A 131 5.88 -8.14 9.93
CA HIS A 131 7.18 -8.80 9.92
C HIS A 131 8.26 -7.74 10.10
N PHE A 132 8.83 -7.70 11.31
CA PHE A 132 9.90 -6.79 11.69
C PHE A 132 11.24 -7.36 11.24
N ILE A 133 11.98 -6.59 10.44
CA ILE A 133 13.25 -7.01 9.82
C ILE A 133 14.41 -6.22 10.42
N ARG A 134 14.25 -4.89 10.49
CA ARG A 134 15.24 -3.96 11.06
C ARG A 134 14.53 -2.85 11.84
N GLU A 135 15.25 -2.31 12.81
CA GLU A 135 14.80 -1.20 13.63
C GLU A 135 14.94 0.15 12.92
N ILE A 136 13.98 1.04 13.17
CA ILE A 136 14.05 2.43 12.74
C ILE A 136 14.64 3.25 13.89
N PRO A 137 15.80 3.90 13.71
CA PRO A 137 16.44 4.69 14.77
C PRO A 137 15.61 5.91 15.15
N ALA A 138 15.70 6.33 16.42
CA ALA A 138 15.06 7.55 16.89
C ALA A 138 15.39 8.75 16.00
N PHE A 139 14.38 9.60 15.73
CA PHE A 139 14.47 10.75 14.83
C PHE A 139 14.78 10.45 13.35
N GLY A 140 14.96 9.16 13.02
CA GLY A 140 15.15 8.68 11.65
C GLY A 140 13.96 9.01 10.77
N LYS A 141 14.23 9.48 9.55
CA LYS A 141 13.21 9.68 8.51
C LYS A 141 12.93 8.35 7.82
N PHE A 142 11.65 8.04 7.65
CA PHE A 142 11.23 6.84 6.95
C PHE A 142 9.97 7.12 6.11
N GLU A 143 9.72 6.23 5.18
CA GLU A 143 8.56 6.23 4.29
C GLU A 143 7.77 4.94 4.50
N ILE A 144 6.45 5.02 4.45
CA ILE A 144 5.56 3.87 4.36
C ILE A 144 5.04 3.82 2.94
N ARG A 145 5.44 2.79 2.20
CA ARG A 145 5.00 2.54 0.82
C ARG A 145 3.89 1.52 0.83
N THR A 146 2.68 1.92 0.46
CA THR A 146 1.50 1.06 0.47
C THR A 146 1.02 0.79 -0.95
N SER A 147 0.73 -0.46 -1.25
CA SER A 147 0.21 -0.91 -2.55
C SER A 147 -0.86 -1.97 -2.37
N ILE A 148 -1.71 -2.17 -3.39
CA ILE A 148 -2.65 -3.28 -3.43
C ILE A 148 -1.85 -4.56 -3.71
N GLY A 149 -1.90 -5.52 -2.80
CA GLY A 149 -1.25 -6.83 -2.96
C GLY A 149 -2.09 -7.77 -3.80
N SER A 150 -3.32 -8.03 -3.38
CA SER A 150 -4.33 -8.80 -4.11
C SER A 150 -5.71 -8.63 -3.45
N TRP A 151 -6.72 -9.35 -3.91
CA TRP A 151 -8.03 -9.45 -3.27
C TRP A 151 -8.69 -10.80 -3.55
N ASP A 152 -9.53 -11.24 -2.62
CA ASP A 152 -10.48 -12.36 -2.79
C ASP A 152 -11.92 -11.82 -2.92
N GLN A 153 -12.94 -12.65 -2.63
CA GLN A 153 -14.35 -12.24 -2.70
C GLN A 153 -14.80 -11.30 -1.56
N LYS A 154 -14.04 -11.22 -0.46
CA LYS A 154 -14.40 -10.53 0.80
C LYS A 154 -13.37 -9.48 1.21
N TRP A 155 -12.10 -9.82 1.09
CA TRP A 155 -10.95 -9.10 1.60
C TRP A 155 -10.11 -8.52 0.45
N ILE A 156 -9.73 -7.26 0.62
CA ILE A 156 -8.61 -6.66 -0.12
C ILE A 156 -7.38 -6.66 0.77
N TYR A 157 -6.24 -7.04 0.19
CA TYR A 157 -4.96 -7.11 0.86
C TYR A 157 -4.11 -5.92 0.47
N LEU A 158 -3.72 -5.10 1.44
CA LEU A 158 -2.73 -4.04 1.25
C LEU A 158 -1.37 -4.50 1.77
N VAL A 159 -0.33 -4.25 0.98
CA VAL A 159 1.06 -4.48 1.38
C VAL A 159 1.70 -3.13 1.65
N SER A 160 2.09 -2.91 2.90
CA SER A 160 2.77 -1.70 3.36
C SER A 160 4.19 -2.03 3.78
N LYS A 161 5.17 -1.27 3.27
CA LYS A 161 6.58 -1.45 3.59
C LYS A 161 7.14 -0.18 4.22
N PHE A 162 7.74 -0.34 5.39
CA PHE A 162 8.48 0.73 6.06
C PHE A 162 9.89 0.73 5.49
N VAL A 163 10.28 1.85 4.89
CA VAL A 163 11.58 1.97 4.22
C VAL A 163 12.28 3.26 4.59
N SER A 164 13.60 3.23 4.60
CA SER A 164 14.42 4.45 4.66
C SER A 164 15.36 4.47 3.47
N GLN A 165 15.65 5.67 2.95
CA GLN A 165 16.71 5.81 1.95
C GLN A 165 18.01 5.29 2.55
N SER A 166 18.68 4.37 1.85
CA SER A 166 19.98 3.91 2.28
C SER A 166 20.92 5.12 2.31
N GLN A 167 21.49 5.41 3.48
CA GLN A 167 22.68 6.26 3.56
C GLN A 167 23.77 5.47 2.83
N ARG A 168 23.93 5.72 1.54
CA ARG A 168 25.08 5.22 0.79
C ARG A 168 26.28 5.79 1.51
N SER A 169 26.93 4.96 2.33
CA SER A 169 28.14 5.32 3.05
C SER A 169 29.07 5.97 2.03
N LYS A 170 29.42 7.25 2.24
CA LYS A 170 30.49 7.89 1.47
C LYS A 170 31.64 6.88 1.42
N PRO A 171 32.23 6.57 0.25
CA PRO A 171 33.31 5.60 0.18
C PRO A 171 34.35 6.04 1.21
N SER A 172 34.60 5.16 2.19
CA SER A 172 35.61 5.40 3.19
C SER A 172 36.90 5.69 2.43
N ARG A 173 37.46 6.89 2.63
CA ARG A 173 38.83 7.18 2.22
C ARG A 173 39.68 6.13 2.93
N VAL A 174 40.09 5.11 2.19
CA VAL A 174 41.13 4.19 2.63
C VAL A 174 42.34 5.07 2.96
N PRO A 175 42.84 5.09 4.22
CA PRO A 175 44.08 5.78 4.53
C PRO A 175 45.20 5.17 3.69
N PRO A 176 46.15 5.96 3.15
CA PRO A 176 47.27 5.40 2.42
C PRO A 176 48.01 4.40 3.31
N ARG A 177 48.10 3.14 2.86
CA ARG A 177 48.98 2.13 3.45
C ARG A 177 50.38 2.73 3.49
N GLN A 178 50.91 2.97 4.69
CA GLN A 178 52.34 3.19 4.87
C GLN A 178 53.06 1.92 4.40
N ALA A 179 53.82 2.04 3.32
CA ALA A 179 54.67 0.98 2.82
C ALA A 179 55.77 0.73 3.87
N THR A 180 55.65 -0.39 4.58
CA THR A 180 56.70 -0.90 5.44
C THR A 180 57.86 -1.35 4.56
N GLN A 181 59.00 -0.67 4.67
CA GLN A 181 60.27 -1.13 4.12
C GLN A 181 60.62 -2.50 4.73
N ARG A 182 60.89 -3.50 3.90
CA ARG A 182 61.72 -4.65 4.30
C ARG A 182 62.67 -5.03 3.16
N SER A 183 63.91 -5.16 3.60
CA SER A 183 65.17 -5.28 2.90
C SER A 183 65.42 -6.66 2.27
N ASN A 184 66.33 -6.65 1.30
CA ASN A 184 66.92 -7.78 0.57
C ASN A 184 67.58 -8.86 1.42
N GLY A 185 67.69 -10.06 0.81
CA GLY A 185 68.61 -11.16 1.17
C GLY A 185 67.85 -12.37 1.72
N THR A 186 68.09 -13.63 1.35
CA THR A 186 69.12 -14.27 0.52
C THR A 186 68.59 -15.65 0.15
N ARG A 187 68.98 -16.12 -1.03
CA ARG A 187 68.69 -17.43 -1.62
C ARG A 187 69.70 -18.45 -1.03
N SER A 188 69.24 -19.53 -0.42
CA SER A 188 70.00 -20.78 -0.38
C SER A 188 69.07 -22.00 -0.35
N SER A 189 69.43 -22.93 -1.21
CA SER A 189 68.85 -24.23 -1.49
C SER A 189 69.33 -25.28 -0.49
N HIS A 190 68.44 -26.17 -0.06
CA HIS A 190 68.80 -27.54 0.28
C HIS A 190 67.68 -28.49 -0.13
N SER A 191 68.05 -29.47 -0.95
CA SER A 191 67.33 -30.68 -1.27
C SER A 191 67.72 -31.77 -0.26
N ASP A 192 66.77 -32.67 0.07
CA ASP A 192 66.89 -34.13 -0.05
C ASP A 192 65.91 -34.87 0.89
N SER A 193 65.13 -35.74 0.24
CA SER A 193 64.63 -37.08 0.58
C SER A 193 64.79 -37.63 2.01
N ASP A 194 63.71 -38.16 2.62
CA ASP A 194 63.49 -39.61 2.81
C ASP A 194 62.36 -39.94 3.83
N SER A 195 61.51 -40.90 3.40
CA SER A 195 61.07 -42.12 4.10
C SER A 195 60.38 -42.11 5.49
N ASP A 196 59.10 -42.49 5.44
CA ASP A 196 58.44 -43.62 6.10
C ASP A 196 58.10 -43.64 7.61
N SER A 197 56.94 -44.29 7.86
CA SER A 197 56.45 -44.96 9.06
C SER A 197 55.72 -44.17 10.18
N GLY A 198 54.39 -44.22 10.09
CA GLY A 198 53.51 -44.88 11.06
C GLY A 198 53.36 -44.27 12.46
N TYR A 199 52.17 -43.74 12.76
CA TYR A 199 51.34 -44.16 13.91
C TYR A 199 49.96 -43.51 13.78
N GLY A 200 48.96 -44.31 13.40
CA GLY A 200 47.56 -43.90 13.37
C GLY A 200 46.98 -43.87 14.78
N SER A 201 46.42 -42.72 15.18
CA SER A 201 45.61 -42.58 16.39
C SER A 201 44.22 -42.09 16.01
N SER A 202 43.27 -43.01 16.20
CA SER A 202 41.84 -42.86 16.42
C SER A 202 41.24 -41.45 16.44
N THR A 203 40.30 -41.19 15.52
CA THR A 203 39.07 -40.47 15.85
C THR A 203 37.87 -41.11 15.16
N SER A 204 36.82 -41.26 15.96
CA SER A 204 35.53 -41.89 15.70
C SER A 204 34.79 -41.32 14.50
N SER A 205 34.28 -42.21 13.66
CA SER A 205 33.28 -41.97 12.62
C SER A 205 31.94 -41.57 13.24
N THR A 206 31.59 -40.29 13.17
CA THR A 206 30.19 -39.81 13.22
C THR A 206 29.59 -39.91 11.81
N PRO A 207 28.33 -40.32 11.64
CA PRO A 207 27.70 -40.34 10.32
C PRO A 207 27.44 -38.91 9.83
N ASP A 208 27.83 -38.65 8.58
CA ASP A 208 27.49 -37.43 7.84
C ASP A 208 25.97 -37.27 7.75
N ILE A 209 25.40 -36.42 8.61
CA ILE A 209 24.11 -35.80 8.35
C ILE A 209 24.40 -34.67 7.38
N SER A 210 24.07 -34.90 6.11
CA SER A 210 24.03 -33.90 5.06
C SER A 210 23.40 -32.62 5.59
N SER A 211 24.20 -31.56 5.66
CA SER A 211 23.74 -30.21 5.98
C SER A 211 22.65 -29.84 4.97
N PRO A 212 21.48 -29.33 5.40
CA PRO A 212 20.52 -28.79 4.44
C PRO A 212 21.20 -27.63 3.69
N PRO A 213 20.91 -27.46 2.38
CA PRO A 213 21.53 -26.40 1.62
C PRO A 213 21.20 -25.06 2.28
N SER A 214 22.24 -24.37 2.73
CA SER A 214 22.18 -22.99 3.19
C SER A 214 21.37 -22.20 2.16
N PRO A 215 20.24 -21.57 2.51
CA PRO A 215 19.61 -20.64 1.60
C PRO A 215 20.63 -19.54 1.37
N GLN A 216 21.22 -19.49 0.17
CA GLN A 216 21.97 -18.34 -0.28
C GLN A 216 21.01 -17.16 -0.18
N ALA A 217 21.12 -16.40 0.90
CA ALA A 217 20.34 -15.21 1.15
C ALA A 217 20.71 -14.21 0.04
N SER A 218 19.94 -14.24 -1.04
CA SER A 218 20.04 -13.23 -2.07
C SER A 218 19.84 -11.87 -1.37
N PRO A 219 20.77 -10.91 -1.52
CA PRO A 219 20.76 -9.61 -0.83
C PRO A 219 19.53 -8.73 -1.14
N SER A 220 18.58 -9.23 -1.94
CA SER A 220 17.33 -8.62 -2.36
C SER A 220 16.25 -8.54 -1.27
N PHE A 221 16.33 -9.29 -0.17
CA PHE A 221 15.25 -9.28 0.83
C PHE A 221 15.20 -7.98 1.66
N PHE A 222 16.36 -7.35 1.87
CA PHE A 222 16.49 -6.18 2.73
C PHE A 222 16.35 -4.85 2.00
N TYR A 223 16.30 -4.87 0.66
CA TYR A 223 16.30 -3.67 -0.16
C TYR A 223 15.17 -3.71 -1.18
N GLU A 224 14.47 -2.58 -1.32
CA GLU A 224 13.58 -2.35 -2.46
C GLU A 224 14.39 -2.21 -3.76
N SER A 225 13.70 -2.29 -4.90
CA SER A 225 14.32 -2.13 -6.23
C SER A 225 15.02 -0.79 -6.44
N ASP A 226 14.68 0.22 -5.63
CA ASP A 226 15.30 1.55 -5.64
C ASP A 226 16.47 1.69 -4.65
N GLY A 227 16.89 0.61 -4.01
CA GLY A 227 17.97 0.59 -3.01
C GLY A 227 17.55 1.12 -1.62
N SER A 228 16.25 1.38 -1.40
CA SER A 228 15.77 1.74 -0.06
C SER A 228 15.82 0.54 0.88
N LEU A 229 16.28 0.76 2.10
CA LEU A 229 16.35 -0.27 3.13
C LEU A 229 14.94 -0.56 3.67
N VAL A 230 14.56 -1.83 3.73
CA VAL A 230 13.28 -2.30 4.29
C VAL A 230 13.44 -2.62 5.78
N HIS A 231 12.61 -1.99 6.61
CA HIS A 231 12.56 -2.17 8.06
C HIS A 231 11.47 -3.14 8.49
N THR A 232 10.29 -3.00 7.89
CA THR A 232 9.12 -3.80 8.27
C THR A 232 8.22 -3.98 7.07
N VAL A 233 7.69 -5.19 6.91
CA VAL A 233 6.66 -5.50 5.91
C VAL A 233 5.37 -5.79 6.66
N VAL A 234 4.28 -5.19 6.19
CA VAL A 234 2.95 -5.37 6.78
C VAL A 234 1.95 -5.78 5.71
N VAL A 235 1.19 -6.85 5.99
CA VAL A 235 0.05 -7.27 5.17
C VAL A 235 -1.23 -6.98 5.94
N THR A 236 -2.06 -6.09 5.39
CA THR A 236 -3.33 -5.68 5.99
C THR A 236 -4.51 -6.28 5.22
N GLN A 237 -5.46 -6.86 5.94
CA GLN A 237 -6.73 -7.37 5.39
C GLN A 237 -7.84 -6.38 5.67
N LEU A 238 -8.48 -5.86 4.63
CA LEU A 238 -9.58 -4.90 4.73
C LEU A 238 -10.83 -5.44 4.03
N CYS A 239 -12.00 -5.11 4.56
CA CYS A 239 -13.29 -5.47 3.99
C CYS A 239 -14.06 -4.20 3.64
N PHE A 240 -14.65 -4.15 2.45
CA PHE A 240 -15.57 -3.06 2.07
C PHE A 240 -16.97 -3.33 2.64
N LYS A 241 -17.59 -2.29 3.20
CA LYS A 241 -18.89 -2.36 3.88
C LYS A 241 -19.84 -1.24 3.43
N ALA A 242 -21.07 -1.61 3.08
CA ALA A 242 -22.21 -0.70 3.02
C ALA A 242 -23.22 -1.14 4.08
N GLY A 243 -23.28 -0.41 5.20
CA GLY A 243 -24.03 -0.85 6.38
C GLY A 243 -23.51 -2.21 6.90
N ARG A 244 -24.40 -3.21 6.98
CA ARG A 244 -24.05 -4.59 7.39
C ARG A 244 -23.60 -5.47 6.23
N ILE A 245 -23.67 -4.99 4.99
CA ILE A 245 -23.37 -5.78 3.79
C ILE A 245 -21.89 -5.66 3.43
N THR A 246 -21.27 -6.81 3.18
CA THR A 246 -19.91 -6.90 2.63
C THR A 246 -19.95 -6.78 1.12
N ILE A 247 -19.09 -5.93 0.56
CA ILE A 247 -19.00 -5.67 -0.88
C ILE A 247 -17.73 -6.34 -1.41
N PRO A 248 -17.79 -7.10 -2.52
CA PRO A 248 -16.61 -7.66 -3.15
C PRO A 248 -15.63 -6.57 -3.59
N PRO A 249 -14.32 -6.74 -3.37
CA PRO A 249 -13.29 -5.81 -3.83
C PRO A 249 -13.35 -5.50 -5.33
N SER A 250 -13.70 -6.47 -6.18
CA SER A 250 -13.84 -6.28 -7.63
C SER A 250 -14.86 -5.20 -7.99
N VAL A 251 -16.01 -5.21 -7.31
CA VAL A 251 -17.07 -4.21 -7.48
C VAL A 251 -16.57 -2.82 -7.09
N VAL A 252 -15.89 -2.67 -5.95
CA VAL A 252 -15.40 -1.36 -5.48
C VAL A 252 -14.25 -0.83 -6.34
N LEU A 253 -13.31 -1.69 -6.73
CA LEU A 253 -12.17 -1.32 -7.58
C LEU A 253 -12.67 -0.80 -8.94
N SER A 254 -13.47 -1.61 -9.62
CA SER A 254 -14.01 -1.22 -10.92
C SER A 254 -14.89 0.04 -10.82
N SER A 255 -15.70 0.21 -9.76
CA SER A 255 -16.49 1.43 -9.53
C SER A 255 -15.63 2.68 -9.32
N ASN A 256 -14.40 2.56 -8.80
CA ASN A 256 -13.45 3.67 -8.69
C ASN A 256 -12.63 3.88 -9.98
N GLY A 257 -12.92 3.13 -11.04
CA GLY A 257 -12.35 3.32 -12.37
C GLY A 257 -11.11 2.49 -12.67
N TYR A 258 -10.70 1.58 -11.78
CA TYR A 258 -9.61 0.65 -12.07
C TYR A 258 -9.99 -0.32 -13.19
N CYS A 259 -9.05 -0.61 -14.08
CA CYS A 259 -9.23 -1.60 -15.14
C CYS A 259 -7.90 -2.20 -15.59
N GLN A 260 -7.98 -3.17 -16.49
CA GLN A 260 -6.84 -3.58 -17.30
C GLN A 260 -6.20 -2.39 -18.05
N PRO A 261 -4.88 -2.44 -18.32
CA PRO A 261 -4.17 -1.37 -19.03
C PRO A 261 -4.88 -1.02 -20.35
N ILE A 262 -5.16 0.27 -20.55
CA ILE A 262 -5.74 0.77 -21.80
C ILE A 262 -4.59 0.86 -22.81
N LEU A 263 -4.62 0.08 -23.90
CA LEU A 263 -3.54 0.00 -24.89
C LEU A 263 -3.08 1.36 -25.47
N SER A 264 -3.94 2.39 -25.45
CA SER A 264 -3.62 3.75 -25.89
C SER A 264 -2.76 4.54 -24.90
N LYS A 265 -2.80 4.19 -23.62
CA LYS A 265 -1.93 4.72 -22.57
C LYS A 265 -0.80 3.70 -22.39
N GLY A 266 0.40 4.02 -22.87
CA GLY A 266 1.60 3.19 -22.65
C GLY A 266 1.81 2.80 -21.17
N PRO A 267 2.77 1.92 -20.85
CA PRO A 267 2.92 1.34 -19.52
C PRO A 267 2.81 2.42 -18.42
N SER A 268 1.79 2.28 -17.58
CA SER A 268 1.38 3.24 -16.55
C SER A 268 2.40 3.31 -15.41
N VAL A 269 3.56 3.93 -15.66
CA VAL A 269 4.47 4.35 -14.59
C VAL A 269 3.89 5.64 -13.99
N LEU A 270 2.90 5.50 -13.11
CA LEU A 270 2.50 6.64 -12.28
C LEU A 270 3.68 7.01 -11.38
N PRO A 271 4.13 8.27 -11.36
CA PRO A 271 5.11 8.73 -10.37
C PRO A 271 4.58 8.43 -8.95
N TYR A 272 5.47 8.27 -7.98
CA TYR A 272 5.15 8.11 -6.54
C TYR A 272 4.28 9.25 -5.95
N HIS A 273 3.96 10.25 -6.76
CA HIS A 273 3.15 11.41 -6.43
C HIS A 273 2.05 11.56 -7.48
N LEU A 274 0.81 11.63 -7.01
CA LEU A 274 -0.28 12.20 -7.78
C LEU A 274 0.16 13.57 -8.30
N PRO A 275 -0.02 13.89 -9.60
CA PRO A 275 0.22 15.24 -10.09
C PRO A 275 -0.55 16.23 -9.21
N SER A 276 0.16 17.23 -8.68
CA SER A 276 -0.50 18.38 -8.07
C SER A 276 -1.50 18.95 -9.08
N ALA A 277 -2.62 19.49 -8.60
CA ALA A 277 -3.69 20.10 -9.39
C ALA A 277 -3.24 21.32 -10.24
N SER A 278 -1.92 21.56 -10.34
CA SER A 278 -1.24 22.59 -11.11
C SER A 278 -0.59 22.09 -12.40
N SER A 279 -0.67 20.80 -12.73
CA SER A 279 -0.28 20.33 -14.08
C SER A 279 -1.39 20.68 -15.08
N SER A 280 -1.08 21.55 -16.04
CA SER A 280 -2.03 22.03 -17.05
C SER A 280 -2.78 20.88 -17.70
N PRO A 281 -4.12 20.94 -17.83
CA PRO A 281 -4.85 19.90 -18.54
C PRO A 281 -4.41 19.92 -20.00
N ARG A 282 -3.73 18.84 -20.43
CA ARG A 282 -3.72 18.47 -21.86
C ARG A 282 -5.19 18.43 -22.32
N SER A 283 -5.41 18.91 -23.55
CA SER A 283 -6.60 18.75 -24.40
C SER A 283 -7.72 17.87 -23.82
N SER A 284 -8.96 18.37 -23.86
CA SER A 284 -10.19 17.66 -23.48
C SER A 284 -10.09 16.14 -23.72
N PRO A 285 -10.21 15.31 -22.68
CA PRO A 285 -10.01 13.87 -22.80
C PRO A 285 -10.96 13.28 -23.84
N SER A 286 -10.40 12.47 -24.74
CA SER A 286 -11.15 11.75 -25.77
C SER A 286 -11.98 10.63 -25.14
N PRO A 287 -13.09 10.19 -25.77
CA PRO A 287 -13.88 9.06 -25.28
C PRO A 287 -13.08 7.76 -25.09
N THR A 288 -11.95 7.61 -25.80
CA THR A 288 -11.02 6.47 -25.69
C THR A 288 -10.09 6.55 -24.48
N ASP A 289 -10.07 7.66 -23.73
CA ASP A 289 -9.21 7.83 -22.56
C ASP A 289 -9.80 7.20 -21.28
N TYR A 290 -11.07 6.78 -21.32
CA TYR A 290 -11.81 6.23 -20.19
C TYR A 290 -11.98 4.70 -20.30
N PRO A 291 -12.08 3.99 -19.16
CA PRO A 291 -12.42 2.57 -19.15
C PRO A 291 -13.74 2.30 -19.88
N ARG A 292 -13.83 1.14 -20.56
CA ARG A 292 -15.05 0.73 -21.28
C ARG A 292 -16.29 0.66 -20.38
N HIS A 293 -16.12 0.34 -19.10
CA HIS A 293 -17.20 0.24 -18.12
C HIS A 293 -17.56 1.58 -17.46
N TRP A 294 -16.84 2.67 -17.77
CA TRP A 294 -17.04 3.96 -17.12
C TRP A 294 -18.46 4.53 -17.30
N PRO A 295 -19.12 4.41 -18.47
CA PRO A 295 -20.51 4.83 -18.63
C PRO A 295 -21.50 4.11 -17.71
N GLN A 296 -21.25 2.84 -17.35
CA GLN A 296 -22.06 2.06 -16.42
C GLN A 296 -21.94 2.65 -15.02
N VAL A 297 -20.72 2.96 -14.59
CA VAL A 297 -20.47 3.62 -13.30
C VAL A 297 -21.16 4.99 -13.25
N LYS A 298 -21.03 5.79 -14.31
CA LYS A 298 -21.69 7.10 -14.40
C LYS A 298 -23.21 7.01 -14.33
N ARG A 299 -23.84 6.02 -14.98
CA ARG A 299 -25.30 5.80 -14.85
C ARG A 299 -25.76 5.59 -13.41
N ILE A 300 -24.91 5.00 -12.55
CA ILE A 300 -25.23 4.76 -11.15
C ILE A 300 -24.86 5.97 -10.28
N ALA A 301 -23.67 6.56 -10.49
CA ALA A 301 -23.08 7.55 -9.57
C ALA A 301 -23.31 9.01 -9.98
N SER A 302 -23.42 9.31 -11.29
CA SER A 302 -23.47 10.67 -11.83
C SER A 302 -24.90 11.20 -11.93
N PRO A 303 -25.23 12.33 -11.26
CA PRO A 303 -26.53 13.00 -11.41
C PRO A 303 -26.88 13.36 -12.86
N LEU A 304 -25.89 13.67 -13.70
CA LEU A 304 -26.09 14.01 -15.11
C LEU A 304 -26.68 12.84 -15.92
N HIS A 305 -26.36 11.61 -15.52
CA HIS A 305 -26.81 10.37 -16.15
C HIS A 305 -27.98 9.71 -15.41
N GLY A 306 -28.66 10.46 -14.52
CA GLY A 306 -29.75 9.94 -13.68
C GLY A 306 -29.30 9.16 -12.45
N GLY A 307 -27.99 9.09 -12.18
CA GLY A 307 -27.38 8.48 -11.00
C GLY A 307 -27.38 9.38 -9.76
N SER A 308 -26.82 8.89 -8.66
CA SER A 308 -26.47 9.71 -7.47
C SER A 308 -25.58 8.92 -6.52
N LEU A 309 -24.93 9.60 -5.56
CA LEU A 309 -24.21 8.92 -4.48
C LEU A 309 -25.12 8.01 -3.65
N LYS A 310 -26.40 8.35 -3.48
CA LYS A 310 -27.40 7.51 -2.80
C LYS A 310 -27.71 6.24 -3.61
N LYS A 311 -27.84 6.36 -4.94
CA LYS A 311 -28.00 5.20 -5.83
C LYS A 311 -26.76 4.32 -5.79
N LEU A 312 -25.56 4.89 -5.78
CA LEU A 312 -24.32 4.13 -5.62
C LEU A 312 -24.24 3.38 -4.28
N PHE A 313 -24.63 4.02 -3.18
CA PHE A 313 -24.69 3.34 -1.89
C PHE A 313 -25.73 2.20 -1.87
N THR A 314 -26.88 2.41 -2.51
CA THR A 314 -27.93 1.39 -2.66
C THR A 314 -27.41 0.21 -3.48
N PHE A 315 -26.71 0.51 -4.59
CA PHE A 315 -26.04 -0.48 -5.42
C PHE A 315 -25.09 -1.35 -4.60
N TYR A 316 -24.20 -0.73 -3.81
CA TYR A 316 -23.30 -1.43 -2.89
C TYR A 316 -24.02 -2.22 -1.79
N SER A 317 -25.18 -1.76 -1.35
CA SER A 317 -25.98 -2.41 -0.31
C SER A 317 -26.66 -3.69 -0.78
N GLY A 318 -26.61 -4.04 -2.06
CA GLY A 318 -27.02 -5.38 -2.51
C GLY A 318 -27.40 -5.51 -3.98
N GLU A 319 -27.68 -4.43 -4.72
CA GLU A 319 -28.14 -4.54 -6.11
C GLU A 319 -27.10 -5.17 -7.03
N TRP A 320 -25.80 -5.06 -6.71
CA TRP A 320 -24.73 -5.74 -7.45
C TRP A 320 -24.92 -7.26 -7.52
N ARG A 321 -25.63 -7.87 -6.56
CA ARG A 321 -25.92 -9.32 -6.55
C ARG A 321 -26.92 -9.73 -7.63
N ASN A 322 -27.75 -8.79 -8.07
CA ASN A 322 -28.83 -9.03 -9.03
C ASN A 322 -28.35 -8.81 -10.48
N VAL A 323 -27.12 -8.34 -10.67
CA VAL A 323 -26.55 -8.12 -12.01
C VAL A 323 -26.22 -9.48 -12.62
N PRO A 324 -26.81 -9.85 -13.77
CA PRO A 324 -26.50 -11.10 -14.46
C PRO A 324 -25.00 -11.17 -14.78
N GLU A 325 -24.41 -12.36 -14.74
CA GLU A 325 -22.97 -12.58 -14.92
C GLU A 325 -22.42 -11.90 -16.21
N ARG A 326 -23.19 -11.92 -17.29
CA ARG A 326 -22.83 -11.28 -18.57
C ARG A 326 -22.75 -9.75 -18.48
N GLU A 327 -23.43 -9.14 -17.52
CA GLU A 327 -23.51 -7.70 -17.30
C GLU A 327 -22.61 -7.22 -16.15
N GLN A 328 -21.91 -8.14 -15.47
CA GLN A 328 -20.97 -7.85 -14.40
C GLN A 328 -19.71 -7.19 -14.97
N TRP A 329 -19.84 -5.90 -15.26
CA TRP A 329 -18.80 -5.09 -15.88
C TRP A 329 -17.50 -5.06 -15.08
N TRP A 330 -17.55 -5.32 -13.76
CA TRP A 330 -16.37 -5.44 -12.90
C TRP A 330 -15.49 -6.66 -13.22
N GLU A 331 -16.08 -7.78 -13.63
CA GLU A 331 -15.33 -8.96 -14.07
C GLU A 331 -14.58 -8.67 -15.37
N SER A 332 -15.26 -8.01 -16.33
CA SER A 332 -14.62 -7.60 -17.59
C SER A 332 -13.54 -6.52 -17.39
N ALA A 333 -13.74 -5.61 -16.42
CA ALA A 333 -12.82 -4.51 -16.15
C ALA A 333 -11.51 -5.01 -15.52
N LEU A 334 -11.59 -6.00 -14.64
CA LEU A 334 -10.47 -6.54 -13.88
C LEU A 334 -10.01 -7.92 -14.39
N GLY A 335 -10.51 -8.34 -15.55
CA GLY A 335 -10.14 -9.59 -16.21
C GLY A 335 -8.74 -9.56 -16.84
N GLY A 336 -8.44 -10.60 -17.63
CA GLY A 336 -7.19 -10.71 -18.39
C GLY A 336 -5.95 -10.66 -17.51
N TYR A 337 -5.01 -9.76 -17.83
CA TYR A 337 -3.74 -9.62 -17.09
C TYR A 337 -3.94 -9.29 -15.61
N VAL A 338 -4.94 -8.47 -15.27
CA VAL A 338 -5.21 -8.09 -13.88
C VAL A 338 -5.63 -9.31 -13.07
N GLU A 339 -6.51 -10.14 -13.63
CA GLU A 339 -6.99 -11.36 -12.98
C GLU A 339 -5.88 -12.40 -12.79
N VAL A 340 -5.03 -12.60 -13.80
CA VAL A 340 -3.86 -13.49 -13.70
C VAL A 340 -2.91 -13.04 -12.59
N ARG A 341 -2.59 -11.74 -12.55
CA ARG A 341 -1.72 -11.15 -11.51
C ARG A 341 -2.36 -11.23 -10.13
N ARG A 342 -3.67 -10.96 -10.03
CA ARG A 342 -4.45 -11.08 -8.79
C ARG A 342 -4.39 -12.50 -8.24
N SER A 343 -4.70 -13.49 -9.06
CA SER A 343 -4.72 -14.90 -8.67
C SER A 343 -3.34 -15.40 -8.21
N ALA A 344 -2.28 -15.06 -8.95
CA ALA A 344 -0.90 -15.40 -8.57
C ALA A 344 -0.49 -14.75 -7.23
N ALA A 345 -0.78 -13.46 -7.05
CA ALA A 345 -0.46 -12.75 -5.80
C ALA A 345 -1.31 -13.26 -4.61
N LEU A 346 -2.57 -13.64 -4.85
CA LEU A 346 -3.45 -14.19 -3.82
C LEU A 346 -2.93 -15.54 -3.32
N ALA A 347 -2.44 -16.40 -4.22
CA ALA A 347 -1.83 -17.68 -3.84
C ALA A 347 -0.60 -17.47 -2.92
N GLN A 348 0.23 -16.46 -3.20
CA GLN A 348 1.36 -16.12 -2.33
C GLN A 348 0.91 -15.62 -0.96
N LEU A 349 -0.11 -14.76 -0.91
CA LEU A 349 -0.69 -14.24 0.34
C LEU A 349 -1.47 -15.31 1.12
N GLY A 350 -2.00 -16.34 0.45
CA GLY A 350 -2.68 -17.47 1.06
C GLY A 350 -1.79 -18.22 2.05
N ARG A 351 -0.51 -18.39 1.72
CA ARG A 351 0.49 -19.03 2.62
C ARG A 351 0.64 -18.30 3.96
N LEU A 352 0.54 -16.97 3.97
CA LEU A 352 0.58 -16.19 5.22
C LEU A 352 -0.64 -16.49 6.08
N LYS A 353 -1.81 -16.59 5.45
CA LYS A 353 -3.07 -16.92 6.14
C LYS A 353 -3.01 -18.34 6.74
N GLU A 354 -2.57 -19.32 5.95
CA GLU A 354 -2.42 -20.72 6.38
C GLU A 354 -1.46 -20.85 7.57
N GLY A 355 -0.32 -20.15 7.55
CA GLY A 355 0.63 -20.16 8.66
C GLY A 355 0.03 -19.63 9.96
N LEU A 356 -0.80 -18.59 9.88
CA LEU A 356 -1.48 -18.01 11.06
C LEU A 356 -2.64 -18.87 11.56
N GLU A 357 -3.38 -19.50 10.65
CA GLU A 357 -4.41 -20.47 11.01
C GLU A 357 -3.78 -21.68 11.70
N SER A 358 -2.65 -22.17 11.20
CA SER A 358 -1.87 -23.23 11.84
C SER A 358 -1.39 -22.82 13.24
N ALA A 359 -0.91 -21.58 13.40
CA ALA A 359 -0.49 -21.06 14.70
C ALA A 359 -1.64 -21.01 15.73
N ARG A 360 -2.90 -20.85 15.30
CA ARG A 360 -4.07 -20.89 16.21
C ARG A 360 -4.39 -22.29 16.71
N CYS A 361 -3.95 -23.32 15.99
CA CYS A 361 -4.16 -24.72 16.36
C CYS A 361 -3.05 -25.26 17.28
N LEU A 362 -2.01 -24.46 17.57
CA LEU A 362 -0.97 -24.82 18.54
C LEU A 362 -1.59 -24.78 19.94
N THR A 363 -1.56 -25.93 20.62
CA THR A 363 -2.03 -26.14 21.99
C THR A 363 -0.98 -25.81 23.03
#